data_AF-A0A396QW29-F1
#
_entry.id   AF-A0A396QW29-F1
#
_cell.length_a   1.000
_cell.length_b   1.000
_cell.length_c   1.000
_cell.angle_alpha   90.00
_cell.angle_beta   90.00
_cell.angle_gamma   90.00
#
_symmetry.space_group_name_H-M   'P 1'
#
loop_
_entity.id
_entity.type
_entity.pdbx_description
1 polymer ?
#
loop_
_entity_poly.entity_id
_entity_poly.type
_entity_poly.pdbx_seq_one_letter_code
_entity_poly.pdbx_strand_id
1 'polypeptide(L)'
;MKEYFKSVFEIIKENWKSLVLFEIAYRVFTSLLLLKGGGWLVNRLLEYQGYSYMTLDNYSNFISHPLTVLAMAAVLLAAFFLILFESYGILSCFERSWKRERITMPGMIRAGFAGCGHFVRRYPLRWILYMAGCAPYLYFHLIIWEFSQAKLAMVTLQKVYEFLPKWFFVLLLVLMLVGSMFFSFTMPFRLLRLEDGREVREHTGQMLKGRWKRDVLYSFLLQLFVLVAVLVIYFIMLVVMVAAVKLTRDSGSLSVRC
;
A
#
# COMPACT_ATOMS: atom_id res chain seq x y z
N MET A 1 1.30 3.36 26.52
CA MET A 1 0.66 2.44 25.55
C MET A 1 -0.84 2.28 25.76
N LYS A 2 -1.32 1.82 26.93
CA LYS A 2 -2.76 1.54 27.15
C LYS A 2 -3.68 2.71 26.79
N GLU A 3 -3.34 3.94 27.18
CA GLU A 3 -4.17 5.13 26.85
C GLU A 3 -4.23 5.43 25.34
N TYR A 4 -3.11 5.37 24.63
CA TYR A 4 -3.08 5.59 23.18
C TYR A 4 -3.89 4.55 22.42
N PHE A 5 -3.72 3.27 22.77
CA PHE A 5 -4.52 2.19 22.18
C PHE A 5 -6.00 2.35 22.54
N LYS A 6 -6.32 2.73 23.78
CA LYS A 6 -7.70 2.97 24.20
C LYS A 6 -8.35 4.09 23.39
N SER A 7 -7.65 5.21 23.18
CA SER A 7 -8.15 6.31 22.34
C SER A 7 -8.34 5.89 20.88
N VAL A 8 -7.38 5.15 20.30
CA VAL A 8 -7.51 4.62 18.93
C VAL A 8 -8.70 3.65 18.82
N PHE A 9 -8.86 2.75 19.78
CA PHE A 9 -9.99 1.82 19.83
C PHE A 9 -11.33 2.53 20.01
N GLU A 10 -11.40 3.58 20.83
CA GLU A 10 -12.62 4.39 21.01
C GLU A 10 -13.04 5.09 19.72
N ILE A 11 -12.08 5.62 18.95
CA ILE A 11 -12.34 6.23 17.63
C ILE A 11 -12.83 5.15 16.65
N ILE A 12 -12.12 4.03 16.55
CA ILE A 12 -12.48 2.97 15.59
C ILE A 12 -13.87 2.39 15.90
N LYS A 13 -14.26 2.29 17.16
CA LYS A 13 -15.50 1.63 17.61
C LYS A 13 -16.77 2.23 17.00
N GLU A 14 -16.80 3.52 16.66
CA GLU A 14 -18.01 4.14 16.09
C GLU A 14 -18.30 3.68 14.65
N ASN A 15 -17.26 3.52 13.83
CA ASN A 15 -17.40 3.23 12.39
C ASN A 15 -16.65 1.97 11.93
N TRP A 16 -16.28 1.08 12.84
CA TRP A 16 -15.46 -0.11 12.54
C TRP A 16 -16.04 -0.97 11.41
N LYS A 17 -17.36 -1.14 11.34
CA LYS A 17 -18.02 -1.93 10.28
C LYS A 17 -17.79 -1.32 8.90
N SER A 18 -18.00 0.00 8.78
CA SER A 18 -17.78 0.72 7.52
C SER A 18 -16.31 0.72 7.12
N LEU A 19 -15.41 0.87 8.10
CA LEU A 19 -13.97 0.80 7.90
C LEU A 19 -13.54 -0.57 7.36
N VAL A 20 -13.95 -1.66 8.02
CA VAL A 20 -13.62 -3.04 7.59
C VAL A 20 -14.22 -3.36 6.23
N LEU A 21 -15.47 -2.98 6.00
CA LEU A 21 -16.13 -3.22 4.71
C LEU A 21 -15.44 -2.46 3.57
N PHE A 22 -15.07 -1.20 3.81
CA PHE A 22 -14.31 -0.40 2.86
C PHE A 22 -12.95 -1.04 2.56
N GLU A 23 -12.16 -1.36 3.58
CA GLU A 23 -10.82 -1.94 3.42
C GLU A 23 -10.87 -3.27 2.64
N ILE A 24 -11.79 -4.18 2.99
CA ILE A 24 -11.92 -5.48 2.30
C ILE A 24 -12.31 -5.28 0.84
N ALA A 25 -13.37 -4.49 0.58
CA ALA A 25 -13.83 -4.23 -0.77
C ALA A 25 -12.75 -3.54 -1.61
N TYR A 26 -12.04 -2.59 -0.99
CA TYR A 26 -10.98 -1.83 -1.62
C TYR A 26 -9.76 -2.71 -1.92
N ARG A 27 -9.33 -3.57 -1.00
CA ARG A 27 -8.21 -4.48 -1.21
C ARG A 27 -8.52 -5.51 -2.30
N VAL A 28 -9.73 -6.07 -2.34
CA VAL A 28 -10.15 -6.97 -3.43
C VAL A 28 -10.13 -6.23 -4.78
N PHE A 29 -10.69 -5.03 -4.83
CA PHE A 29 -10.70 -4.21 -6.04
C PHE A 29 -9.29 -3.87 -6.54
N THR A 30 -8.42 -3.36 -5.65
CA THR A 30 -7.05 -2.97 -6.00
C THR A 30 -6.20 -4.17 -6.39
N SER A 31 -6.31 -5.30 -5.69
CA SER A 31 -5.58 -6.53 -6.04
C SER A 31 -5.99 -7.04 -7.43
N LEU A 32 -7.30 -7.03 -7.74
CA LEU A 32 -7.78 -7.40 -9.08
C LEU A 32 -7.27 -6.43 -10.15
N LEU A 33 -7.31 -5.13 -9.89
CA LEU A 33 -6.89 -4.11 -10.83
C LEU A 33 -5.37 -4.16 -11.10
N LEU A 34 -4.54 -4.27 -10.05
CA LEU A 34 -3.08 -4.28 -10.18
C LEU A 34 -2.57 -5.62 -10.72
N LEU A 35 -3.03 -6.75 -10.18
CA LEU A 35 -2.52 -8.06 -10.60
C LEU A 35 -3.08 -8.49 -11.95
N LYS A 36 -4.41 -8.49 -12.12
CA LYS A 36 -5.02 -8.91 -13.40
C LYS A 36 -4.88 -7.83 -14.46
N GLY A 37 -5.13 -6.57 -14.12
CA GLY A 37 -4.98 -5.46 -15.06
C GLY A 37 -3.53 -5.25 -15.47
N GLY A 38 -2.59 -5.30 -14.52
CA GLY A 38 -1.15 -5.24 -14.80
C GLY A 38 -0.67 -6.42 -15.64
N GLY A 39 -1.07 -7.65 -15.31
CA GLY A 39 -0.72 -8.85 -16.09
C GLY A 39 -1.28 -8.80 -17.52
N TRP A 40 -2.54 -8.38 -17.69
CA TRP A 40 -3.15 -8.18 -19.00
C TRP A 40 -2.39 -7.14 -19.83
N LEU A 41 -2.02 -6.02 -19.22
CA LEU A 41 -1.28 -4.95 -19.88
C LEU A 41 0.12 -5.42 -20.33
N VAL A 42 0.81 -6.18 -19.48
CA VAL A 42 2.14 -6.75 -19.81
C VAL A 42 2.03 -7.74 -20.97
N ASN A 43 1.04 -8.63 -20.97
CA ASN A 43 0.83 -9.57 -22.07
C ASN A 43 0.55 -8.85 -23.39
N ARG A 44 -0.25 -7.78 -23.36
CA ARG A 44 -0.50 -6.94 -24.54
C ARG A 44 0.76 -6.24 -25.07
N LEU A 45 1.62 -5.76 -24.18
CA LEU A 45 2.90 -5.17 -24.58
C LEU A 45 3.85 -6.21 -25.19
N LEU A 46 3.85 -7.44 -24.67
CA LEU A 46 4.65 -8.54 -25.21
C LEU A 46 4.18 -8.93 -26.61
N GLU A 47 2.87 -9.11 -26.80
CA GLU A 47 2.26 -9.37 -28.12
C GLU A 47 2.61 -8.26 -29.12
N TYR A 48 2.51 -6.99 -28.72
CA TYR A 48 2.83 -5.85 -29.57
C TYR A 48 4.31 -5.82 -30.01
N GLN A 49 5.21 -6.28 -29.16
CA GLN A 49 6.66 -6.34 -29.45
C GLN A 49 7.09 -7.67 -30.09
N GLY A 50 6.15 -8.58 -30.38
CA GLY A 50 6.43 -9.87 -31.02
C GLY A 50 7.02 -10.94 -30.09
N TYR A 51 6.95 -10.76 -28.78
CA TYR A 51 7.43 -11.73 -27.80
C TYR A 51 6.30 -12.65 -27.33
N SER A 52 6.52 -13.97 -27.39
CA SER A 52 5.56 -14.96 -26.87
C SER A 52 5.62 -15.09 -25.34
N TYR A 53 6.79 -14.84 -24.74
CA TYR A 53 7.01 -14.88 -23.29
C TYR A 53 8.20 -14.01 -22.91
N MET A 54 8.24 -13.62 -21.64
CA MET A 54 9.33 -12.81 -21.07
C MET A 54 10.50 -13.71 -20.66
N THR A 55 11.65 -13.59 -21.34
CA THR A 55 12.92 -14.24 -21.00
C THR A 55 13.91 -13.23 -20.42
N LEU A 56 14.94 -13.70 -19.72
CA LEU A 56 16.01 -12.84 -19.18
C LEU A 56 16.79 -12.08 -20.26
N ASP A 57 16.93 -12.69 -21.44
CA ASP A 57 17.60 -12.09 -22.60
C ASP A 57 16.77 -10.96 -23.22
N ASN A 58 15.46 -11.16 -23.33
CA ASN A 58 14.55 -10.18 -23.93
C ASN A 58 14.11 -9.09 -22.95
N TYR A 59 14.25 -9.34 -21.65
CA TYR A 59 13.80 -8.45 -20.57
C TYR A 59 14.38 -7.04 -20.69
N SER A 60 15.68 -6.92 -21.01
CA SER A 60 16.33 -5.60 -21.14
C SER A 60 15.72 -4.80 -22.28
N ASN A 61 15.56 -5.43 -23.45
CA ASN A 61 14.98 -4.79 -24.62
C ASN A 61 13.50 -4.43 -24.40
N PHE A 62 12.76 -5.28 -23.68
CA PHE A 62 11.36 -5.04 -23.36
C PHE A 62 11.17 -3.84 -22.44
N ILE A 63 11.96 -3.70 -21.36
CA ILE A 63 11.83 -2.61 -20.40
C ILE A 63 12.31 -1.27 -20.98
N SER A 64 13.36 -1.29 -21.79
CA SER A 64 13.86 -0.07 -22.43
C SER A 64 12.94 0.47 -23.52
N HIS A 65 11.95 -0.31 -23.96
CA HIS A 65 11.02 0.11 -25.00
C HIS A 65 10.12 1.26 -24.50
N PRO A 66 9.96 2.36 -25.26
CA PRO A 66 9.29 3.58 -24.78
C PRO A 66 7.82 3.34 -24.39
N LEU A 67 7.11 2.45 -25.09
CA LEU A 67 5.73 2.10 -24.74
C LEU A 67 5.67 1.34 -23.40
N THR A 68 6.62 0.45 -23.13
CA THR A 68 6.72 -0.27 -21.86
C THR A 68 6.99 0.70 -20.72
N VAL A 69 7.93 1.64 -20.90
CA VAL A 69 8.24 2.67 -19.90
C VAL A 69 7.01 3.53 -19.61
N LEU A 70 6.30 3.98 -20.65
CA LEU A 70 5.08 4.78 -20.50
C LEU A 70 3.99 3.99 -19.77
N ALA A 71 3.81 2.72 -20.10
CA ALA A 71 2.81 1.89 -19.45
C ALA A 71 3.16 1.58 -17.98
N MET A 72 4.44 1.33 -17.67
CA MET A 72 4.92 1.19 -16.29
C MET A 72 4.71 2.48 -15.49
N ALA A 73 5.00 3.64 -16.08
CA ALA A 73 4.73 4.93 -15.47
C ALA A 73 3.23 5.13 -15.22
N ALA A 74 2.36 4.75 -16.17
CA ALA A 74 0.91 4.82 -16.00
C ALA A 74 0.40 3.91 -14.87
N VAL A 75 0.90 2.67 -14.77
CA VAL A 75 0.57 1.74 -13.68
C VAL A 75 1.04 2.29 -12.33
N LEU A 76 2.24 2.86 -12.26
CA LEU A 76 2.77 3.48 -11.05
C LEU A 76 1.94 4.70 -10.61
N LEU A 77 1.56 5.56 -11.57
CA LEU A 77 0.67 6.71 -11.31
C LEU A 77 -0.70 6.26 -10.82
N ALA A 78 -1.27 5.20 -11.42
CA ALA A 78 -2.51 4.60 -10.97
C ALA A 78 -2.38 4.06 -9.53
N ALA A 79 -1.28 3.37 -9.20
CA ALA A 79 -1.02 2.88 -7.85
C ALA A 79 -0.93 4.02 -6.82
N PHE A 80 -0.26 5.12 -7.15
CA PHE A 80 -0.22 6.31 -6.28
C PHE A 80 -1.59 6.96 -6.11
N PHE A 81 -2.40 7.03 -7.17
CA PHE A 81 -3.76 7.55 -7.09
C PHE A 81 -4.65 6.67 -6.21
N LEU A 82 -4.50 5.35 -6.31
CA LEU A 82 -5.19 4.38 -5.45
C LEU A 82 -4.83 4.60 -3.98
N ILE A 83 -3.54 4.65 -3.66
CA ILE A 83 -3.07 4.94 -2.29
C ILE A 83 -3.63 6.27 -1.76
N LEU A 84 -3.65 7.32 -2.60
CA LEU A 84 -4.24 8.61 -2.25
C LEU A 84 -5.75 8.48 -1.93
N PHE A 85 -6.47 7.72 -2.75
CA PHE A 85 -7.91 7.49 -2.58
C PHE A 85 -8.23 6.73 -1.28
N GLU A 86 -7.51 5.65 -1.01
CA GLU A 86 -7.65 4.87 0.22
C GLU A 86 -7.36 5.73 1.46
N SER A 87 -6.28 6.50 1.39
CA SER A 87 -5.88 7.45 2.43
C SER A 87 -6.99 8.44 2.76
N TYR A 88 -7.63 9.06 1.75
CA TYR A 88 -8.77 9.96 1.97
C TYR A 88 -9.99 9.24 2.54
N GLY A 89 -10.29 8.03 2.05
CA GLY A 89 -11.38 7.21 2.57
C GLY A 89 -11.22 6.92 4.06
N ILE A 90 -10.06 6.44 4.47
CA ILE A 90 -9.73 6.10 5.85
C ILE A 90 -9.70 7.35 6.73
N LEU A 91 -9.02 8.42 6.30
CA LEU A 91 -8.93 9.67 7.07
C LEU A 91 -10.30 10.31 7.28
N SER A 92 -11.18 10.30 6.28
CA SER A 92 -12.55 10.81 6.41
C SER A 92 -13.38 10.01 7.43
N CYS A 93 -13.12 8.70 7.52
CA CYS A 93 -13.73 7.83 8.53
C CYS A 93 -13.22 8.16 9.93
N PHE A 94 -11.91 8.37 10.10
CA PHE A 94 -11.35 8.77 11.39
C PHE A 94 -11.80 10.17 11.83
N GLU A 95 -11.88 11.13 10.91
CA GLU A 95 -12.35 12.48 11.22
C GLU A 95 -13.80 12.46 11.74
N ARG A 96 -14.69 11.72 11.08
CA ARG A 96 -16.08 11.58 11.53
C ARG A 96 -16.22 10.76 12.80
N SER A 97 -15.42 9.71 12.95
CA SER A 97 -15.38 8.93 14.17
C SER A 97 -14.94 9.76 15.38
N TRP A 98 -13.99 10.68 15.20
CA TRP A 98 -13.59 11.65 16.22
C TRP A 98 -14.73 12.60 16.60
N LYS A 99 -15.52 13.04 15.61
CA LYS A 99 -16.73 13.85 15.80
C LYS A 99 -17.93 13.05 16.34
N ARG A 100 -17.78 11.73 16.58
CA ARG A 100 -18.86 10.78 16.93
C ARG A 100 -20.00 10.73 15.92
N GLU A 101 -19.69 10.96 14.65
CA GLU A 101 -20.60 10.86 13.52
C GLU A 101 -20.44 9.52 12.80
N ARG A 102 -21.55 8.96 12.31
CA ARG A 102 -21.51 7.74 11.50
C ARG A 102 -21.20 8.07 10.03
N ILE A 103 -20.36 7.23 9.42
CA ILE A 103 -20.12 7.23 7.98
C ILE A 103 -20.38 5.85 7.41
N THR A 104 -21.01 5.80 6.25
CA THR A 104 -21.20 4.56 5.48
C THR A 104 -20.07 4.40 4.47
N MET A 105 -19.80 3.16 4.03
CA MET A 105 -18.77 2.86 3.03
C MET A 105 -18.93 3.69 1.73
N PRO A 106 -20.15 3.92 1.17
CA PRO A 106 -20.32 4.83 0.04
C PRO A 106 -19.95 6.29 0.36
N GLY A 107 -20.16 6.73 1.61
CA GLY A 107 -19.71 8.04 2.08
C GLY A 107 -18.19 8.17 2.06
N MET A 108 -17.48 7.11 2.45
CA MET A 108 -16.00 7.06 2.39
C MET A 108 -15.52 7.12 0.94
N ILE A 109 -16.18 6.42 0.02
CA ILE A 109 -15.86 6.47 -1.42
C ILE A 109 -16.03 7.88 -1.98
N ARG A 110 -17.15 8.56 -1.67
CA ARG A 110 -17.37 9.94 -2.12
C ARG A 110 -16.33 10.90 -1.56
N ALA A 111 -15.99 10.76 -0.27
CA ALA A 111 -14.93 11.54 0.36
C ALA A 111 -13.56 11.26 -0.29
N GLY A 112 -13.28 9.99 -0.63
CA GLY A 112 -12.12 9.56 -1.40
C GLY A 112 -11.98 10.31 -2.73
N PHE A 113 -13.02 10.27 -3.57
CA PHE A 113 -13.01 10.94 -4.87
C PHE A 113 -12.95 12.47 -4.76
N ALA A 114 -13.73 13.06 -3.86
CA ALA A 114 -13.74 14.51 -3.64
C ALA A 114 -12.36 15.00 -3.14
N GLY A 115 -11.78 14.29 -2.17
CA GLY A 115 -10.46 14.57 -1.63
C GLY A 115 -9.35 14.43 -2.67
N CYS A 116 -9.34 13.33 -3.42
CA CYS A 116 -8.38 13.12 -4.52
C CYS A 116 -8.48 14.23 -5.57
N GLY A 117 -9.68 14.55 -6.03
CA GLY A 117 -9.91 15.59 -7.02
C GLY A 117 -9.44 16.96 -6.54
N HIS A 118 -9.72 17.30 -5.28
CA HIS A 118 -9.26 18.55 -4.69
C HIS A 118 -7.73 18.62 -4.58
N PHE A 119 -7.09 17.53 -4.11
CA PHE A 119 -5.65 17.48 -3.91
C PHE A 119 -4.86 17.51 -5.23
N VAL A 120 -5.29 16.73 -6.22
CA VAL A 120 -4.68 16.70 -7.55
C VAL A 120 -4.83 18.05 -8.24
N ARG A 121 -5.97 18.74 -8.11
CA ARG A 121 -6.16 20.10 -8.66
C ARG A 121 -5.28 21.13 -7.98
N ARG A 122 -5.12 21.06 -6.66
CA ARG A 122 -4.30 22.00 -5.89
C ARG A 122 -2.80 21.78 -6.14
N TYR A 123 -2.37 20.54 -6.35
CA TYR A 123 -0.96 20.15 -6.41
C TYR A 123 -0.65 19.19 -7.57
N PRO A 124 -0.83 19.57 -8.85
CA PRO A 124 -0.90 18.66 -10.01
C PRO A 124 0.33 17.76 -10.23
N LEU A 125 1.52 18.18 -9.79
CA LEU A 125 2.75 17.38 -9.85
C LEU A 125 3.25 16.93 -8.47
N ARG A 126 2.98 17.73 -7.43
CA ARG A 126 3.50 17.44 -6.09
C ARG A 126 2.78 16.28 -5.42
N TRP A 127 1.53 15.98 -5.81
CA TRP A 127 0.78 14.85 -5.24
C TRP A 127 1.50 13.51 -5.46
N ILE A 128 2.13 13.32 -6.62
CA ILE A 128 2.92 12.13 -6.96
C ILE A 128 4.09 11.98 -5.99
N LEU A 129 4.84 13.07 -5.80
CA LEU A 129 6.02 13.09 -4.94
C LEU A 129 5.64 12.83 -3.47
N TYR A 130 4.48 13.33 -3.04
CA TYR A 130 3.94 13.03 -1.72
C TYR A 130 3.52 11.57 -1.55
N MET A 131 2.83 10.99 -2.53
CA MET A 131 2.45 9.58 -2.47
C MET A 131 3.68 8.67 -2.51
N ALA A 132 4.64 8.96 -3.39
CA ALA A 132 5.92 8.26 -3.43
C ALA A 132 6.69 8.39 -2.11
N GLY A 133 6.64 9.56 -1.48
CA GLY A 133 7.23 9.82 -0.18
C GLY A 133 6.55 9.02 0.93
N CYS A 134 5.22 8.99 1.04
CA CYS A 134 4.51 8.31 2.14
C CYS A 134 4.34 6.80 1.97
N ALA A 135 4.28 6.31 0.72
CA ALA A 135 3.92 4.92 0.43
C ALA A 135 4.85 3.88 1.07
N PRO A 136 6.19 4.01 1.03
CA PRO A 136 7.10 3.01 1.60
C PRO A 136 6.84 2.69 3.08
N TYR A 137 6.57 3.71 3.89
CA TYR A 137 6.33 3.55 5.33
C TYR A 137 4.92 3.03 5.61
N LEU A 138 3.88 3.65 5.02
CA LEU A 138 2.49 3.29 5.27
C LEU A 138 2.12 1.91 4.71
N TYR A 139 2.64 1.60 3.53
CA TYR A 139 2.25 0.42 2.75
C TYR A 139 3.34 -0.66 2.71
N PHE A 140 4.33 -0.60 3.61
CA PHE A 140 5.49 -1.50 3.60
C PHE A 140 5.13 -2.98 3.40
N HIS A 141 4.20 -3.49 4.22
CA HIS A 141 3.76 -4.89 4.18
C HIS A 141 3.05 -5.26 2.86
N LEU A 142 2.31 -4.32 2.28
CA LEU A 142 1.55 -4.51 1.04
C LEU A 142 2.46 -4.43 -0.18
N ILE A 143 3.41 -3.51 -0.17
CA ILE A 143 4.42 -3.40 -1.22
C ILE A 143 5.19 -4.70 -1.32
N ILE A 144 5.66 -5.28 -0.20
CA ILE A 144 6.36 -6.57 -0.23
C ILE A 144 5.49 -7.67 -0.87
N TRP A 145 4.21 -7.73 -0.49
CA TRP A 145 3.28 -8.71 -1.03
C TRP A 145 3.06 -8.56 -2.53
N GLU A 146 2.64 -7.38 -2.98
CA GLU A 146 2.34 -7.10 -4.39
C GLU A 146 3.59 -7.25 -5.27
N PHE A 147 4.73 -6.80 -4.78
CA PHE A 147 6.01 -6.88 -5.50
C PHE A 147 6.49 -8.33 -5.65
N SER A 148 6.19 -9.21 -4.68
CA SER A 148 6.45 -10.65 -4.78
C SER A 148 5.57 -11.35 -5.82
N GLN A 149 4.37 -10.84 -6.10
CA GLN A 149 3.44 -11.44 -7.07
C GLN A 149 3.71 -10.97 -8.50
N ALA A 150 4.26 -9.77 -8.66
CA ALA A 150 4.59 -9.20 -9.96
C ALA A 150 5.92 -9.76 -10.51
N LYS A 151 5.85 -10.72 -11.44
CA LYS A 151 7.03 -11.34 -12.09
C LYS A 151 8.05 -10.32 -12.61
N LEU A 152 7.56 -9.26 -13.27
CA LEU A 152 8.39 -8.17 -13.78
C LEU A 152 9.18 -7.50 -12.66
N ALA A 153 8.50 -7.14 -11.57
CA ALA A 153 9.08 -6.45 -10.44
C ALA A 153 10.16 -7.30 -9.75
N MET A 154 9.88 -8.59 -9.56
CA MET A 154 10.82 -9.54 -8.95
C MET A 154 12.10 -9.70 -9.77
N VAL A 155 12.01 -9.85 -11.10
CA VAL A 155 13.18 -9.95 -11.98
C VAL A 155 14.00 -8.65 -11.96
N THR A 156 13.34 -7.49 -11.95
CA THR A 156 14.03 -6.19 -11.78
C THR A 156 14.82 -6.16 -10.49
N LEU A 157 14.20 -6.57 -9.38
CA LEU A 157 14.80 -6.53 -8.06
C LEU A 157 15.98 -7.50 -7.93
N GLN A 158 15.91 -8.68 -8.55
CA GLN A 158 17.03 -9.62 -8.61
C GLN A 158 18.24 -9.00 -9.31
N LYS A 159 18.04 -8.39 -10.49
CA LYS A 159 19.13 -7.72 -11.22
C LYS A 159 19.73 -6.55 -10.42
N VAL A 160 18.91 -5.78 -9.73
CA VAL A 160 19.38 -4.68 -8.86
C VAL A 160 20.17 -5.22 -7.66
N TYR A 161 19.72 -6.33 -7.07
CA TYR A 161 20.40 -6.97 -5.94
C TYR A 161 21.74 -7.60 -6.31
N GLU A 162 21.88 -8.10 -7.55
CA GLU A 162 23.16 -8.60 -8.08
C GLU A 162 24.15 -7.46 -8.36
N PHE A 163 23.66 -6.29 -8.78
CA PHE A 163 24.50 -5.15 -9.12
C PHE A 163 24.98 -4.34 -7.91
N LEU A 164 24.20 -4.29 -6.83
CA LEU A 164 24.49 -3.48 -5.64
C LEU A 164 24.96 -4.34 -4.46
N PRO A 165 25.94 -3.88 -3.66
CA PRO A 165 26.35 -4.59 -2.46
C PRO A 165 25.22 -4.64 -1.42
N LYS A 166 25.06 -5.79 -0.76
CA LYS A 166 23.93 -6.07 0.16
C LYS A 166 23.74 -5.00 1.25
N TRP A 167 24.83 -4.50 1.83
CA TRP A 167 24.80 -3.48 2.87
C TRP A 167 24.26 -2.14 2.36
N PHE A 168 24.58 -1.77 1.11
CA PHE A 168 24.10 -0.55 0.48
C PHE A 168 22.61 -0.63 0.19
N PHE A 169 22.11 -1.79 -0.24
CA PHE A 169 20.68 -2.01 -0.43
C PHE A 169 19.89 -1.86 0.88
N VAL A 170 20.40 -2.46 1.97
CA VAL A 170 19.79 -2.32 3.31
C VAL A 170 19.81 -0.85 3.76
N LEU A 171 20.93 -0.16 3.58
CA LEU A 171 21.05 1.27 3.89
C LEU A 171 20.02 2.11 3.12
N LEU A 172 19.90 1.89 1.80
CA LEU A 172 18.94 2.56 0.94
C LEU A 172 17.50 2.33 1.42
N LEU A 173 17.15 1.10 1.76
CA LEU A 173 15.82 0.74 2.25
C LEU A 173 15.51 1.41 3.60
N VAL A 174 16.48 1.42 4.52
CA VAL A 174 16.34 2.11 5.81
C VAL A 174 16.18 3.62 5.60
N LEU A 175 16.98 4.24 4.74
CA LEU A 175 16.86 5.66 4.41
C LEU A 175 15.51 5.98 3.77
N MET A 176 15.02 5.13 2.87
CA MET A 176 13.71 5.25 2.25
C MET A 176 12.58 5.17 3.28
N LEU A 177 12.64 4.22 4.21
CA LEU A 177 11.65 4.07 5.28
C LEU A 177 11.67 5.25 6.26
N VAL A 178 12.85 5.70 6.69
CA VAL A 178 12.98 6.84 7.60
C VAL A 178 12.52 8.13 6.92
N GLY A 179 12.94 8.37 5.67
CA GLY A 179 12.46 9.50 4.87
C GLY A 179 10.94 9.48 4.72
N SER A 180 10.39 8.30 4.40
CA SER A 180 8.96 8.09 4.22
C SER A 180 8.14 8.32 5.50
N MET A 181 8.70 7.96 6.65
CA MET A 181 8.10 8.19 7.96
C MET A 181 7.85 9.68 8.22
N PHE A 182 8.81 10.55 7.86
CA PHE A 182 8.63 12.00 7.99
C PHE A 182 7.48 12.54 7.14
N PHE A 183 7.36 12.06 5.89
CA PHE A 183 6.24 12.42 5.02
C PHE A 183 4.91 11.92 5.60
N SER A 184 4.87 10.71 6.15
CA SER A 184 3.68 10.10 6.74
C SER A 184 3.12 10.92 7.92
N PHE A 185 3.96 11.54 8.76
CA PHE A 185 3.45 12.37 9.85
C PHE A 185 2.77 13.67 9.39
N THR A 186 3.19 14.19 8.23
CA THR A 186 2.59 15.42 7.65
C THR A 186 1.31 15.15 6.86
N MET A 187 1.00 13.88 6.60
CA MET A 187 -0.03 13.44 5.68
C MET A 187 -1.47 13.70 6.18
N PRO A 188 -1.84 13.39 7.44
CA PRO A 188 -3.17 13.73 7.97
C PRO A 188 -3.47 15.23 7.95
N PHE A 189 -2.49 16.09 8.30
CA PHE A 189 -2.67 17.54 8.32
C PHE A 189 -2.91 18.11 6.92
N ARG A 190 -2.18 17.61 5.92
CA ARG A 190 -2.30 18.09 4.54
C ARG A 190 -3.53 17.57 3.82
N LEU A 191 -3.92 16.31 4.10
CA LEU A 191 -5.09 15.72 3.48
C LEU A 191 -6.39 16.22 4.11
N LEU A 192 -6.46 16.36 5.44
CA LEU A 192 -7.68 16.79 6.14
C LEU A 192 -7.86 18.31 6.20
N ARG A 193 -6.78 19.08 6.41
CA ARG A 193 -6.89 20.54 6.59
C ARG A 193 -6.46 21.38 5.40
N LEU A 194 -5.82 20.76 4.39
CA LEU A 194 -5.32 21.46 3.19
C LEU A 194 -4.43 22.69 3.53
N GLU A 195 -3.83 22.71 4.73
CA GLU A 195 -2.95 23.78 5.21
C GLU A 195 -1.68 23.86 4.34
N ASP A 196 -1.20 25.08 4.10
CA ASP A 196 -0.01 25.30 3.27
C ASP A 196 1.24 24.67 3.91
N GLY A 197 2.19 24.25 3.07
CA GLY A 197 3.32 23.40 3.49
C GLY A 197 4.22 23.98 4.59
N ARG A 198 4.18 25.30 4.82
CA ARG A 198 4.96 26.03 5.84
C ARG A 198 4.27 25.95 7.22
N GLU A 199 2.96 26.19 7.27
CA GLU A 199 2.13 26.08 8.49
C GLU A 199 2.08 24.65 9.00
N VAL A 200 1.98 23.66 8.10
CA VAL A 200 2.06 22.24 8.48
C VAL A 200 3.41 21.90 9.11
N ARG A 201 4.52 22.48 8.62
CA ARG A 201 5.86 22.24 9.18
C ARG A 201 6.01 22.86 10.57
N GLU A 202 5.41 24.02 10.78
CA GLU A 202 5.39 24.72 12.07
C GLU A 202 4.50 24.01 13.09
N HIS A 203 3.28 23.63 12.73
CA HIS A 203 2.38 22.84 13.58
C HIS A 203 2.92 21.44 13.86
N THR A 204 3.43 20.73 12.84
CA THR A 204 4.08 19.41 13.04
C THR A 204 5.32 19.57 13.92
N GLY A 205 6.13 20.63 13.71
CA GLY A 205 7.31 20.93 14.52
C GLY A 205 6.97 21.29 15.97
N GLN A 206 5.90 22.02 16.21
CA GLN A 206 5.41 22.36 17.55
C GLN A 206 4.83 21.13 18.27
N MET A 207 4.09 20.26 17.57
CA MET A 207 3.61 18.98 18.13
C MET A 207 4.76 18.00 18.41
N LEU A 208 5.78 17.93 17.54
CA LEU A 208 6.95 17.07 17.72
C LEU A 208 7.92 17.59 18.80
N LYS A 209 8.04 18.90 19.03
CA LYS A 209 9.09 19.51 19.87
C LYS A 209 9.19 18.95 21.31
N GLY A 210 8.10 18.41 21.86
CA GLY A 210 8.11 17.77 23.20
C GLY A 210 7.90 16.25 23.19
N ARG A 211 7.35 15.66 22.12
CA ARG A 211 6.88 14.26 22.10
C ARG A 211 7.39 13.42 20.92
N TRP A 212 8.25 13.96 20.06
CA TRP A 212 8.67 13.29 18.83
C TRP A 212 9.23 11.87 19.05
N LYS A 213 10.10 11.67 20.06
CA LYS A 213 10.65 10.34 20.35
C LYS A 213 9.55 9.34 20.69
N ARG A 214 8.54 9.80 21.42
CA ARG A 214 7.42 8.98 21.87
C ARG A 214 6.49 8.64 20.70
N ASP A 215 6.16 9.63 19.87
CA ASP A 215 5.24 9.45 18.74
C ASP A 215 5.89 8.62 17.62
N VAL A 216 7.18 8.85 17.34
CA VAL A 216 7.99 8.01 16.43
C VAL A 216 8.06 6.57 16.94
N LEU A 217 8.36 6.37 18.23
CA LEU A 217 8.40 5.05 18.83
C LEU A 217 7.05 4.34 18.73
N TYR A 218 5.94 5.04 18.98
CA TYR A 218 4.61 4.45 18.87
C TYR A 218 4.23 4.10 17.44
N SER A 219 4.55 4.96 16.47
CA SER A 219 4.32 4.65 15.05
C SER A 219 5.13 3.43 14.60
N PHE A 220 6.39 3.31 15.04
CA PHE A 220 7.22 2.13 14.76
C PHE A 220 6.68 0.85 15.41
N LEU A 221 6.30 0.92 16.69
CA LEU A 221 5.70 -0.22 17.41
C LEU A 221 4.38 -0.66 16.78
N LEU A 222 3.56 0.27 16.31
CA LEU A 222 2.31 -0.03 15.62
C LEU A 222 2.59 -0.71 14.28
N GLN A 223 3.59 -0.23 13.51
CA GLN A 223 3.98 -0.88 12.26
C GLN A 223 4.50 -2.31 12.48
N LEU A 224 5.31 -2.52 13.53
CA LEU A 224 5.78 -3.86 13.92
C LEU A 224 4.61 -4.76 14.33
N PHE A 225 3.66 -4.24 15.09
CA PHE A 225 2.46 -4.97 15.49
C PHE A 225 1.61 -5.39 14.28
N VAL A 226 1.37 -4.47 13.33
CA VAL A 226 0.65 -4.79 12.09
C VAL A 226 1.39 -5.84 11.28
N LEU A 227 2.71 -5.73 11.15
CA LEU A 227 3.52 -6.71 10.44
C LEU A 227 3.39 -8.11 11.05
N VAL A 228 3.53 -8.22 12.38
CA VAL A 228 3.37 -9.50 13.09
C VAL A 228 1.96 -10.04 12.93
N ALA A 229 0.94 -9.20 13.06
CA ALA A 229 -0.45 -9.61 12.87
C ALA A 229 -0.72 -10.16 11.46
N VAL A 230 -0.21 -9.49 10.42
CA VAL A 230 -0.31 -9.96 9.03
C VAL A 230 0.40 -11.29 8.83
N LEU A 231 1.61 -11.46 9.39
CA LEU A 231 2.34 -12.73 9.32
C LEU A 231 1.59 -13.87 10.02
N VAL A 232 0.99 -13.63 11.18
CA VAL A 232 0.17 -14.61 11.89
C VAL A 232 -1.05 -15.01 11.05
N ILE A 233 -1.78 -14.03 10.50
CA ILE A 233 -2.93 -14.29 9.62
C ILE A 233 -2.50 -15.10 8.40
N TYR A 234 -1.38 -14.75 7.77
CA TYR A 234 -0.84 -15.49 6.62
C TYR A 234 -0.49 -16.94 6.99
N PHE A 235 0.18 -17.14 8.13
CA PHE A 235 0.52 -18.48 8.62
C PHE A 235 -0.73 -19.32 8.88
N ILE A 236 -1.76 -18.75 9.51
CA ILE A 236 -3.06 -19.42 9.71
C ILE A 236 -3.68 -19.80 8.37
N MET A 237 -3.73 -18.88 7.41
CA MET A 237 -4.27 -19.15 6.07
C MET A 237 -3.50 -20.26 5.34
N LEU A 238 -2.18 -20.30 5.49
CA LEU A 238 -1.33 -21.35 4.91
C LEU A 238 -1.64 -22.72 5.54
N VAL A 239 -1.76 -22.80 6.87
CA VAL A 239 -2.14 -24.03 7.56
C VAL A 239 -3.51 -24.52 7.10
N VAL A 240 -4.49 -23.62 6.99
CA VAL A 240 -5.84 -23.93 6.48
C VAL A 240 -5.79 -24.43 5.04
N MET A 241 -5.02 -23.79 4.17
CA MET A 241 -4.87 -24.19 2.77
C MET A 241 -4.22 -25.58 2.65
N VAL A 242 -3.16 -25.85 3.41
CA VAL A 242 -2.49 -27.16 3.44
C VAL A 242 -3.41 -28.24 3.99
N ALA A 243 -4.17 -27.94 5.05
CA ALA A 243 -5.17 -28.85 5.60
C ALA A 243 -6.27 -29.15 4.57
N ALA A 244 -6.80 -28.12 3.90
CA ALA A 244 -7.82 -28.28 2.86
C ALA A 244 -7.31 -29.14 1.70
N VAL A 245 -6.08 -28.92 1.22
CA VAL A 245 -5.46 -29.72 0.15
C VAL A 245 -5.22 -31.17 0.60
N LYS A 246 -4.80 -31.40 1.85
CA LYS A 246 -4.64 -32.77 2.37
C LYS A 246 -5.99 -33.49 2.45
N LEU A 247 -7.04 -32.82 2.94
CA LEU A 247 -8.38 -33.40 3.04
C LEU A 247 -9.00 -33.72 1.68
N THR A 248 -8.83 -32.85 0.67
CA THR A 248 -9.31 -33.13 -0.69
C THR A 248 -8.52 -34.24 -1.37
N ARG A 249 -7.22 -34.34 -1.12
CA ARG A 249 -6.36 -35.41 -1.66
C ARG A 249 -6.65 -36.77 -1.04
N ASP A 250 -6.96 -36.84 0.25
CA ASP A 250 -7.41 -38.09 0.91
C ASP A 250 -8.75 -38.57 0.33
N SER A 251 -9.67 -37.62 0.09
CA SER A 251 -10.99 -37.90 -0.49
C SER A 251 -10.92 -38.42 -1.94
N GLY A 252 -9.95 -37.97 -2.73
CA GLY A 252 -9.73 -38.43 -4.11
C GLY A 252 -9.03 -39.80 -4.22
N SER A 253 -8.38 -40.29 -3.14
CA SER A 253 -7.74 -41.61 -3.14
C SER A 253 -8.71 -42.77 -2.87
N LEU A 254 -9.89 -42.47 -2.33
CA LEU A 254 -10.97 -43.44 -2.08
C LEU A 254 -11.83 -43.72 -3.31
N SER A 255 -11.79 -42.87 -4.36
CA SER A 255 -12.63 -43.03 -5.55
C SER A 255 -11.98 -43.79 -6.71
N VAL A 256 -10.75 -44.30 -6.55
CA VAL A 256 -10.00 -45.03 -7.61
C VAL A 256 -9.90 -46.53 -7.32
N ARG A 257 -10.73 -47.06 -6.41
CA ARG A 257 -10.96 -48.51 -6.26
C ARG A 257 -12.40 -48.86 -6.61
N CYS A 258 -12.67 -48.99 -7.91
CA CYS A 258 -13.72 -49.83 -8.47
C CYS A 258 -13.31 -50.17 -9.90
#